data_AF-A0A7S3DVA1-F1
#
_entry.id   AF-A0A7S3DVA1-F1
#
_cell.length_a   1.000
_cell.length_b   1.000
_cell.length_c   1.000
_cell.angle_alpha   90.00
_cell.angle_beta   90.00
_cell.angle_gamma   90.00
#
_symmetry.space_group_name_H-M   'P 1'
#
loop_
_entity.id
_entity.type
_entity.pdbx_description
1 polymer ?
#
loop_
_entity_poly.entity_id
_entity_poly.type
_entity_poly.pdbx_seq_one_letter_code
_entity_poly.pdbx_strand_id
1 'polypeptide(L)'
;MSKKRDRKLFSAVQELDQEDAIALTKRKASSKRQRQASLAARSQQEIHSSLVQTRILLQRALQQQQKEESNDQDGLAACDKLLSQLLTARDSLLHGSNGNDDGASSVDYTKLLAQEDDDQALEESLQNTFETCQEDWKTVLNQRHKDVRLHSGVTSGSKFRILDNTFWEQVDQTVSHEEFMQSKEQDNGEDDNDTKATTRTTASFDDSKVYQQMLKDFLSSSSNDSGANATSATTTHKQGLTVRTVNKVDRRASKGRKLRYNVIPKLVNFTFPLSRPNDGSMLEEDAWFKSLFGGAAAGSS
;
A
#
# COMPACT_ATOMS: atom_id res chain seq x y z
N MET A 1 3.14 49.25 -41.47
CA MET A 1 3.85 48.00 -41.07
C MET A 1 3.34 47.34 -39.77
N SER A 2 2.26 47.82 -39.12
CA SER A 2 1.80 47.31 -37.80
C SER A 2 1.05 45.96 -37.84
N LYS A 3 0.15 45.77 -38.82
CA LYS A 3 -0.78 44.62 -38.89
C LYS A 3 -0.12 43.22 -38.94
N LYS A 4 1.15 43.12 -39.35
CA LYS A 4 1.89 41.84 -39.38
C LYS A 4 2.43 41.43 -38.00
N ARG A 5 2.64 42.37 -37.07
CA ARG A 5 3.09 42.05 -35.69
C ARG A 5 1.91 41.65 -34.82
N ASP A 6 0.78 42.31 -34.98
CA ASP A 6 -0.44 41.98 -34.23
C ASP A 6 -0.92 40.56 -34.54
N ARG A 7 -0.90 40.15 -35.82
CA ARG A 7 -1.22 38.76 -36.21
C ARG A 7 -0.26 37.71 -35.63
N LYS A 8 1.00 38.06 -35.37
CA LYS A 8 1.98 37.17 -34.71
C LYS A 8 1.78 37.09 -33.19
N LEU A 9 1.29 38.17 -32.58
CA LEU A 9 0.95 38.19 -31.16
C LEU A 9 -0.27 37.30 -30.91
N PHE A 10 -1.33 37.45 -31.71
CA PHE A 10 -2.54 36.62 -31.58
C PHE A 10 -2.26 35.14 -31.88
N SER A 11 -1.38 34.81 -32.83
CA SER A 11 -0.97 33.42 -33.04
C SER A 11 -0.18 32.85 -31.87
N ALA A 12 0.71 33.63 -31.25
CA ALA A 12 1.46 33.19 -30.08
C ALA A 12 0.57 33.03 -28.84
N VAL A 13 -0.42 33.90 -28.65
CA VAL A 13 -1.43 33.74 -27.59
C VAL A 13 -2.28 32.48 -27.83
N GLN A 14 -2.69 32.23 -29.07
CA GLN A 14 -3.43 31.02 -29.43
C GLN A 14 -2.60 29.73 -29.22
N GLU A 15 -1.29 29.77 -29.45
CA GLU A 15 -0.37 28.66 -29.18
C GLU A 15 -0.26 28.40 -27.67
N LEU A 16 -0.10 29.45 -26.85
CA LEU A 16 -0.09 29.33 -25.39
C LEU A 16 -1.41 28.79 -24.83
N ASP A 17 -2.56 29.22 -25.36
CA ASP A 17 -3.87 28.70 -24.96
C ASP A 17 -4.01 27.21 -25.29
N GLN A 18 -3.45 26.76 -26.43
CA GLN A 18 -3.41 25.33 -26.78
C GLN A 18 -2.49 24.53 -25.87
N GLU A 19 -1.31 25.06 -25.54
CA GLU A 19 -0.38 24.45 -24.59
C GLU A 19 -1.01 24.31 -23.20
N ASP A 20 -1.69 25.34 -22.71
CA ASP A 20 -2.41 25.32 -21.44
C ASP A 20 -3.57 24.32 -21.46
N ALA A 21 -4.33 24.23 -22.55
CA ALA A 21 -5.39 23.22 -22.71
C ALA A 21 -4.81 21.79 -22.67
N ILE A 22 -3.69 21.55 -23.34
CA ILE A 22 -2.99 20.26 -23.31
C ILE A 22 -2.43 19.98 -21.91
N ALA A 23 -1.87 20.97 -21.22
CA ALA A 23 -1.38 20.83 -19.86
C ALA A 23 -2.51 20.50 -18.87
N LEU A 24 -3.67 21.15 -19.01
CA LEU A 24 -4.86 20.89 -18.20
C LEU A 24 -5.40 19.48 -18.40
N THR A 25 -5.47 18.98 -19.64
CA THR A 25 -5.91 17.60 -19.90
C THR A 25 -4.94 16.57 -19.32
N LYS A 26 -3.61 16.79 -19.47
CA LYS A 26 -2.58 15.95 -18.83
C LYS A 26 -2.68 15.98 -17.30
N ARG A 27 -2.94 17.14 -16.69
CA ARG A 27 -3.14 17.27 -15.24
C ARG A 27 -4.40 16.55 -14.76
N LYS A 28 -5.50 16.62 -15.51
CA LYS A 28 -6.73 15.87 -15.20
C LYS A 28 -6.49 14.36 -15.28
N ALA A 29 -5.81 13.88 -16.33
CA ALA A 29 -5.49 12.46 -16.50
C ALA A 29 -4.56 11.94 -15.37
N SER A 30 -3.50 12.67 -15.05
CA SER A 30 -2.60 12.32 -13.94
C SER A 30 -3.32 12.35 -12.59
N SER A 31 -4.20 13.34 -12.33
CA SER A 31 -5.01 13.38 -11.12
C SER A 31 -5.98 12.19 -11.02
N LYS A 32 -6.58 11.76 -12.14
CA LYS A 32 -7.44 10.56 -12.17
C LYS A 32 -6.63 9.29 -11.86
N ARG A 33 -5.45 9.13 -12.48
CA ARG A 33 -4.54 8.01 -12.20
C ARG A 33 -4.08 8.00 -10.75
N GLN A 34 -3.72 9.16 -10.21
CA GLN A 34 -3.32 9.29 -8.80
C GLN A 34 -4.46 8.90 -7.86
N ARG A 35 -5.70 9.32 -8.16
CA ARG A 35 -6.89 8.92 -7.40
C ARG A 35 -7.11 7.41 -7.46
N GLN A 36 -7.07 6.81 -8.65
CA GLN A 36 -7.20 5.35 -8.80
C GLN A 36 -6.11 4.60 -8.04
N ALA A 37 -4.86 5.03 -8.14
CA ALA A 37 -3.75 4.45 -7.39
C ALA A 37 -3.94 4.58 -5.88
N SER A 38 -4.45 5.70 -5.38
CA SER A 38 -4.76 5.87 -3.95
C SER A 38 -5.90 4.98 -3.47
N LEU A 39 -6.94 4.77 -4.30
CA LEU A 39 -8.04 3.87 -3.97
C LEU A 39 -7.57 2.41 -3.93
N ALA A 40 -6.78 1.99 -4.92
CA ALA A 40 -6.20 0.65 -4.95
C ALA A 40 -5.23 0.41 -3.78
N ALA A 41 -4.44 1.41 -3.40
CA ALA A 41 -3.57 1.31 -2.22
C ALA A 41 -4.37 1.14 -0.93
N ARG A 42 -5.50 1.85 -0.80
CA ARG A 42 -6.40 1.72 0.35
C ARG A 42 -7.03 0.32 0.41
N SER A 43 -7.54 -0.20 -0.70
CA SER A 43 -8.11 -1.55 -0.72
C SER A 43 -7.07 -2.63 -0.41
N GLN A 44 -5.84 -2.48 -0.91
CA GLN A 44 -4.73 -3.37 -0.56
C GLN A 44 -4.40 -3.32 0.94
N GLN A 45 -4.42 -2.13 1.54
CA GLN A 45 -4.17 -1.96 2.97
C GLN A 45 -5.28 -2.59 3.82
N GLU A 46 -6.54 -2.48 3.40
CA GLU A 46 -7.69 -3.10 4.07
C GLU A 46 -7.57 -4.64 4.04
N ILE A 47 -7.26 -5.22 2.88
CA ILE A 47 -7.01 -6.67 2.75
C ILE A 47 -5.85 -7.11 3.64
N HIS A 48 -4.72 -6.40 3.58
CA HIS A 48 -3.55 -6.72 4.40
C HIS A 48 -3.87 -6.66 5.91
N SER A 49 -4.59 -5.64 6.37
CA SER A 49 -5.00 -5.52 7.77
C SER A 49 -5.87 -6.70 8.21
N SER A 50 -6.81 -7.12 7.35
CA SER A 50 -7.67 -8.28 7.61
C SER A 50 -6.82 -9.56 7.73
N LEU A 51 -5.89 -9.80 6.80
CA LEU A 51 -5.02 -10.98 6.80
C LEU A 51 -4.08 -11.03 8.01
N VAL A 52 -3.54 -9.88 8.44
CA VAL A 52 -2.71 -9.82 9.66
C VAL A 52 -3.57 -10.15 10.89
N GLN A 53 -4.80 -9.61 10.96
CA GLN A 53 -5.71 -9.91 12.06
C GLN A 53 -6.09 -11.39 12.10
N THR A 54 -6.43 -12.01 10.96
CA THR A 54 -6.77 -13.44 10.90
C THR A 54 -5.59 -14.30 11.36
N ARG A 55 -4.36 -14.01 10.92
CA ARG A 55 -3.16 -14.74 11.36
C ARG A 55 -2.90 -14.62 12.87
N ILE A 56 -3.09 -13.43 13.44
CA ILE A 56 -2.95 -13.20 14.90
C ILE A 56 -4.01 -13.98 15.69
N LEU A 57 -5.26 -13.94 15.23
CA LEU A 57 -6.35 -14.70 15.88
C LEU A 57 -6.11 -16.21 15.79
N LEU A 58 -5.62 -16.69 14.64
CA LEU A 58 -5.23 -18.09 14.44
C LEU A 58 -4.12 -18.49 15.42
N GLN A 59 -3.08 -17.65 15.59
CA GLN A 59 -2.01 -17.94 16.55
C GLN A 59 -2.55 -18.09 17.98
N ARG A 60 -3.48 -17.22 18.37
CA ARG A 60 -4.11 -17.26 19.69
C ARG A 60 -4.93 -18.55 19.87
N ALA A 61 -5.68 -18.95 18.86
CA ALA A 61 -6.47 -20.19 18.89
C ALA A 61 -5.57 -21.42 19.04
N LEU A 62 -4.49 -21.52 18.25
CA LEU A 62 -3.53 -22.62 18.34
C LEU A 62 -2.84 -22.70 19.71
N GLN A 63 -2.43 -21.56 20.27
CA GLN A 63 -1.82 -21.50 21.60
C GLN A 63 -2.78 -21.91 22.71
N GLN A 64 -4.07 -21.62 22.56
CA GLN A 64 -5.09 -22.04 23.53
C GLN A 64 -5.33 -23.56 23.45
N GLN A 65 -5.43 -24.10 22.23
CA GLN A 65 -5.63 -25.54 22.03
C GLN A 65 -4.45 -26.38 22.53
N GLN A 66 -3.21 -25.90 22.33
CA GLN A 66 -2.01 -26.53 22.91
C GLN A 66 -2.04 -26.62 24.44
N LYS A 67 -2.81 -25.74 25.11
CA LYS A 67 -2.92 -25.71 26.56
C LYS A 67 -4.06 -26.59 27.10
N GLU A 68 -5.07 -26.88 26.27
CA GLU A 68 -6.31 -27.55 26.69
C GLU A 68 -6.39 -29.05 26.32
N GLU A 69 -5.38 -29.61 25.62
CA GLU A 69 -5.26 -31.05 25.25
C GLU A 69 -6.59 -31.73 24.83
N SER A 70 -7.46 -30.97 24.14
CA SER A 70 -8.76 -31.44 23.67
C SER A 70 -8.73 -31.67 22.15
N ASN A 71 -9.17 -32.85 21.72
CA ASN A 71 -9.43 -33.14 20.31
C ASN A 71 -10.74 -32.47 19.89
N ASP A 72 -10.66 -31.17 19.59
CA ASP A 72 -11.79 -30.39 19.10
C ASP A 72 -11.97 -30.60 17.58
N GLN A 73 -12.83 -31.55 17.22
CA GLN A 73 -13.19 -31.82 15.81
C GLN A 73 -13.90 -30.63 15.16
N ASP A 74 -14.64 -29.83 15.93
CA ASP A 74 -15.33 -28.64 15.41
C ASP A 74 -14.30 -27.54 15.06
N GLY A 75 -13.24 -27.43 15.85
CA GLY A 75 -12.10 -26.55 15.59
C GLY A 75 -11.36 -26.89 14.30
N LEU A 76 -11.16 -28.19 14.01
CA LEU A 76 -10.53 -28.65 12.77
C LEU A 76 -11.37 -28.29 11.54
N ALA A 77 -12.68 -28.59 11.58
CA ALA A 77 -13.60 -28.25 10.49
C ALA A 77 -13.70 -26.73 10.24
N ALA A 78 -13.60 -25.91 11.29
CA ALA A 78 -13.55 -24.46 11.16
C ALA A 78 -12.25 -23.98 10.49
N CYS A 79 -11.12 -24.64 10.76
CA CYS A 79 -9.84 -24.36 10.10
C CYS A 79 -9.87 -24.71 8.61
N ASP A 80 -10.44 -25.86 8.23
CA ASP A 80 -10.59 -26.26 6.82
C ASP A 80 -11.50 -25.29 6.04
N LYS A 81 -12.57 -24.83 6.70
CA LYS A 81 -13.44 -23.79 6.15
C LYS A 81 -12.71 -22.46 5.97
N LEU A 82 -11.86 -22.07 6.92
CA LEU A 82 -11.05 -20.85 6.80
C LEU A 82 -10.01 -21.00 5.69
N LEU A 83 -9.35 -22.15 5.59
CA LEU A 83 -8.36 -22.45 4.55
C LEU A 83 -8.98 -22.37 3.16
N SER A 84 -10.11 -23.06 2.92
CA SER A 84 -10.82 -22.97 1.65
C SER A 84 -11.24 -21.55 1.29
N GLN A 85 -11.71 -20.75 2.26
CA GLN A 85 -12.03 -19.34 2.03
C GLN A 85 -10.81 -18.51 1.63
N LEU A 86 -9.66 -18.72 2.28
CA LEU A 86 -8.41 -18.04 1.95
C LEU A 86 -7.88 -18.43 0.57
N LEU A 87 -7.96 -19.71 0.20
CA LEU A 87 -7.54 -20.20 -1.11
C LEU A 87 -8.42 -19.66 -2.24
N THR A 88 -9.74 -19.65 -2.06
CA THR A 88 -10.67 -19.02 -3.01
C THR A 88 -10.44 -17.51 -3.11
N ALA A 89 -10.19 -16.83 -1.99
CA ALA A 89 -9.86 -15.41 -2.00
C ALA A 89 -8.54 -15.12 -2.72
N ARG A 90 -7.51 -15.97 -2.51
CA ARG A 90 -6.23 -15.90 -3.23
C ARG A 90 -6.46 -16.03 -4.74
N ASP A 91 -7.22 -17.04 -5.16
CA ASP A 91 -7.51 -17.28 -6.56
C ASP A 91 -8.25 -16.09 -7.22
N SER A 92 -9.23 -15.54 -6.51
CA SER A 92 -9.94 -14.32 -6.92
C SER A 92 -9.04 -13.10 -7.05
N LEU A 93 -8.02 -12.96 -6.19
CA LEU A 93 -7.04 -11.87 -6.25
C LEU A 93 -6.05 -12.02 -7.40
N LEU A 94 -5.67 -13.25 -7.75
CA LEU A 94 -4.75 -13.54 -8.84
C LEU A 94 -5.42 -13.37 -10.21
N HIS A 95 -6.64 -13.87 -10.35
CA HIS A 95 -7.39 -13.88 -11.63
C HIS A 95 -8.38 -12.71 -11.76
N GLY A 96 -8.35 -11.76 -10.84
CA GLY A 96 -9.37 -10.74 -10.63
C GLY A 96 -9.90 -10.06 -11.91
N SER A 97 -11.19 -10.28 -12.19
CA SER A 97 -12.04 -9.47 -13.06
C SER A 97 -11.56 -9.28 -14.51
N ASN A 98 -10.91 -10.25 -15.13
CA ASN A 98 -11.10 -10.37 -16.57
C ASN A 98 -12.53 -10.88 -16.77
N GLY A 99 -13.46 -9.96 -17.04
CA GLY A 99 -14.89 -10.24 -17.30
C GLY A 99 -15.14 -11.02 -18.60
N ASN A 100 -14.19 -11.86 -19.01
CA ASN A 100 -14.42 -12.91 -19.97
C ASN A 100 -14.54 -14.21 -19.18
N ASP A 101 -15.80 -14.61 -19.03
CA ASP A 101 -16.27 -15.94 -18.66
C ASP A 101 -15.78 -16.98 -19.70
N ASP A 102 -14.46 -17.14 -19.82
CA ASP A 102 -13.84 -18.20 -20.60
C ASP A 102 -13.59 -19.39 -19.68
N GLY A 103 -14.67 -19.95 -19.12
CA GLY A 103 -14.79 -21.34 -18.65
C GLY A 103 -13.63 -21.97 -17.87
N ALA A 104 -12.74 -21.18 -17.28
CA ALA A 104 -11.60 -21.67 -16.52
C ALA A 104 -12.15 -22.21 -15.21
N SER A 105 -12.10 -23.53 -15.08
CA SER A 105 -12.63 -24.28 -13.95
C SER A 105 -12.05 -23.72 -12.65
N SER A 106 -12.80 -22.84 -11.98
CA SER A 106 -12.50 -22.36 -10.64
C SER A 106 -12.24 -23.58 -9.76
N VAL A 107 -11.04 -23.67 -9.19
CA VAL A 107 -10.66 -24.81 -8.34
C VAL A 107 -11.56 -24.81 -7.11
N ASP A 108 -12.28 -25.91 -6.88
CA ASP A 108 -13.14 -26.07 -5.72
C ASP A 108 -12.34 -26.64 -4.54
N TYR A 109 -11.67 -25.74 -3.83
CA TYR A 109 -10.86 -26.09 -2.66
C TYR A 109 -11.64 -26.80 -1.55
N THR A 110 -12.97 -26.66 -1.50
CA THR A 110 -13.79 -27.35 -0.49
C THR A 110 -13.88 -28.86 -0.75
N LYS A 111 -13.86 -29.27 -2.02
CA LYS A 111 -13.84 -30.69 -2.42
C LYS A 111 -12.44 -31.29 -2.27
N LEU A 112 -11.41 -30.53 -2.62
CA LEU A 112 -10.02 -30.98 -2.47
C LEU A 112 -9.68 -31.26 -0.99
N LEU A 113 -10.12 -30.39 -0.07
CA LEU A 113 -9.89 -30.59 1.37
C LEU A 113 -10.76 -31.70 1.99
N ALA A 114 -11.87 -32.09 1.34
CA ALA A 114 -12.75 -33.14 1.83
C ALA A 114 -12.33 -34.55 1.39
N GLN A 115 -11.42 -34.67 0.41
CA GLN A 115 -10.85 -35.94 0.01
C GLN A 115 -9.65 -36.25 0.92
N GLU A 116 -9.90 -37.02 1.98
CA GLU A 116 -8.91 -37.40 3.01
C GLU A 116 -7.65 -38.11 2.48
N ASP A 117 -7.66 -38.54 1.21
CA ASP A 117 -6.57 -39.32 0.58
C ASP A 117 -5.68 -38.52 -0.40
N ASP A 118 -5.96 -37.23 -0.66
CA ASP A 118 -5.35 -36.50 -1.79
C ASP A 118 -4.76 -35.12 -1.44
N ASP A 119 -4.00 -35.05 -0.34
CA ASP A 119 -3.14 -33.89 -0.04
C ASP A 119 -2.21 -33.55 -1.22
N GLN A 120 -1.86 -34.54 -2.04
CA GLN A 120 -1.06 -34.38 -3.26
C GLN A 120 -1.75 -33.51 -4.30
N ALA A 121 -3.05 -33.67 -4.56
CA ALA A 121 -3.76 -32.81 -5.51
C ALA A 121 -3.81 -31.35 -5.07
N LEU A 122 -3.94 -31.09 -3.76
CA LEU A 122 -3.86 -29.73 -3.22
C LEU A 122 -2.45 -29.15 -3.40
N GLU A 123 -1.41 -29.91 -3.06
CA GLU A 123 -0.02 -29.51 -3.24
C GLU A 123 0.32 -29.23 -4.71
N GLU A 124 -0.08 -30.11 -5.63
CA GLU A 124 0.10 -29.91 -7.08
C GLU A 124 -0.60 -28.65 -7.57
N SER A 125 -1.82 -28.37 -7.10
CA SER A 125 -2.54 -27.14 -7.43
C SER A 125 -1.77 -25.91 -6.92
N LEU A 126 -1.33 -25.93 -5.66
CA LEU A 126 -0.57 -24.83 -5.07
C LEU A 126 0.78 -24.62 -5.78
N GLN A 127 1.45 -25.69 -6.16
CA GLN A 127 2.72 -25.64 -6.89
C GLN A 127 2.53 -25.06 -8.30
N ASN A 128 1.52 -25.51 -9.04
CA ASN A 128 1.19 -24.97 -10.37
C ASN A 128 0.90 -23.46 -10.32
N THR A 129 0.15 -23.01 -9.29
CA THR A 129 -0.11 -21.58 -9.10
C THR A 129 1.14 -20.80 -8.74
N PHE A 130 2.05 -21.39 -7.94
CA PHE A 130 3.34 -20.78 -7.62
C PHE A 130 4.18 -20.59 -8.88
N GLU A 131 4.38 -21.63 -9.68
CA GLU A 131 5.19 -21.59 -10.90
C GLU A 131 4.64 -20.58 -11.93
N THR A 132 3.32 -20.52 -12.07
CA THR A 132 2.67 -19.55 -12.97
C THR A 132 2.90 -18.10 -12.51
N CYS A 133 2.83 -17.83 -11.21
CA CYS A 133 2.93 -16.47 -10.67
C CYS A 133 4.36 -16.04 -10.31
N GLN A 134 5.32 -16.98 -10.24
CA GLN A 134 6.66 -16.73 -9.73
C GLN A 134 7.40 -15.64 -10.52
N GLU A 135 7.34 -15.70 -11.85
CA GLU A 135 8.00 -14.71 -12.71
C GLU A 135 7.40 -13.31 -12.53
N ASP A 136 6.08 -13.20 -12.39
CA ASP A 136 5.41 -11.94 -12.10
C ASP A 136 5.81 -11.39 -10.72
N TRP A 137 5.85 -12.24 -9.68
CA TRP A 137 6.29 -11.81 -8.35
C TRP A 137 7.75 -11.38 -8.35
N LYS A 138 8.62 -12.11 -9.03
CA LYS A 138 10.03 -11.76 -9.17
C LYS A 138 10.22 -10.40 -9.82
N THR A 139 9.48 -10.09 -10.88
CA THR A 139 9.57 -8.76 -11.52
C THR A 139 9.06 -7.65 -10.61
N VAL A 140 7.87 -7.83 -10.01
CA VAL A 140 7.21 -6.83 -9.16
C VAL A 140 8.01 -6.56 -7.89
N LEU A 141 8.46 -7.60 -7.19
CA LEU A 141 9.19 -7.47 -5.93
C LEU A 141 10.55 -6.82 -6.14
N ASN A 142 11.27 -7.19 -7.20
CA ASN A 142 12.55 -6.56 -7.53
C ASN A 142 12.39 -5.08 -7.90
N GLN A 143 11.32 -4.72 -8.63
CA GLN A 143 11.00 -3.33 -8.91
C GLN A 143 10.69 -2.56 -7.62
N ARG A 144 9.85 -3.12 -6.75
CA ARG A 144 9.49 -2.51 -5.45
C ARG A 144 10.69 -2.32 -4.55
N HIS A 145 11.58 -3.31 -4.46
CA HIS A 145 12.81 -3.21 -3.66
C HIS A 145 13.73 -2.09 -4.17
N LYS A 146 13.88 -1.97 -5.50
CA LYS A 146 14.63 -0.87 -6.12
C LYS A 146 14.02 0.48 -5.77
N ASP A 147 12.70 0.63 -5.89
CA ASP A 147 12.01 1.87 -5.55
C ASP A 147 12.22 2.24 -4.07
N VAL A 148 12.04 1.29 -3.15
CA VAL A 148 12.22 1.52 -1.70
C VAL A 148 13.66 1.88 -1.36
N ARG A 149 14.66 1.20 -1.96
CA ARG A 149 16.09 1.52 -1.78
C ARG A 149 16.44 2.94 -2.25
N LEU A 150 15.89 3.36 -3.40
CA LEU A 150 16.10 4.72 -3.90
C LEU A 150 15.47 5.78 -2.98
N HIS A 151 14.38 5.43 -2.29
CA HIS A 151 13.65 6.36 -1.42
C HIS A 151 14.17 6.43 0.02
N SER A 152 14.87 5.41 0.52
CA SER A 152 15.43 5.41 1.89
C SER A 152 16.65 6.33 2.06
N GLY A 153 17.10 7.01 0.99
CA GLY A 153 18.31 7.83 1.03
C GLY A 153 19.60 7.01 1.17
N VAL A 154 19.49 5.67 1.18
CA VAL A 154 20.63 4.75 1.09
C VAL A 154 21.05 4.65 -0.38
N THR A 155 21.33 5.79 -1.01
CA THR A 155 22.25 5.84 -2.16
C THR A 155 23.65 5.85 -1.57
N SER A 156 24.02 4.76 -0.87
CA SER A 156 25.32 4.62 -0.24
C SER A 156 26.35 4.16 -1.24
N GLY A 157 27.45 4.91 -1.32
CA GLY A 157 28.60 4.62 -2.17
C GLY A 157 29.10 3.18 -2.00
N SER A 158 29.26 2.54 -3.15
CA SER A 158 30.03 1.35 -3.56
C SER A 158 31.06 0.69 -2.63
N LYS A 159 30.84 0.54 -1.31
CA LYS A 159 31.79 -0.13 -0.41
C LYS A 159 31.30 -1.44 0.21
N PHE A 160 30.09 -1.90 -0.11
CA PHE A 160 29.66 -3.28 0.17
C PHE A 160 29.20 -3.93 -1.14
N ARG A 161 30.07 -4.75 -1.75
CA ARG A 161 29.76 -5.55 -2.96
C ARG A 161 28.81 -6.73 -2.71
N ILE A 162 28.39 -6.94 -1.45
CA ILE A 162 27.40 -7.96 -1.07
C ILE A 162 25.96 -7.46 -1.39
N LEU A 163 25.79 -6.22 -1.88
CA LEU A 163 24.48 -5.56 -2.01
C LEU A 163 23.88 -5.50 -3.43
N ASP A 164 24.46 -6.15 -4.42
CA ASP A 164 23.94 -6.14 -5.81
C ASP A 164 22.99 -7.31 -6.12
N ASN A 165 22.75 -8.21 -5.16
CA ASN A 165 21.76 -9.28 -5.33
C ASN A 165 20.35 -8.68 -5.42
N THR A 166 19.54 -9.26 -6.31
CA THR A 166 18.13 -8.89 -6.42
C THR A 166 17.39 -9.26 -5.12
N PHE A 167 16.22 -8.66 -4.88
CA PHE A 167 15.42 -9.03 -3.71
C PHE A 167 15.07 -10.52 -3.75
N TRP A 168 14.68 -11.00 -4.95
CA TRP A 168 14.34 -12.41 -5.15
C TRP A 168 15.52 -13.34 -4.84
N GLU A 169 16.73 -12.99 -5.27
CA GLU A 169 17.94 -13.76 -5.00
C GLU A 169 18.32 -13.77 -3.52
N GLN A 170 18.06 -12.68 -2.79
CA GLN A 170 18.21 -12.65 -1.33
C GLN A 170 17.22 -13.60 -0.65
N VAL A 171 15.97 -13.65 -1.12
CA VAL A 171 14.96 -14.60 -0.61
C VAL A 171 15.39 -16.04 -0.90
N ASP A 172 15.79 -16.34 -2.13
CA ASP A 172 16.23 -17.66 -2.57
C ASP A 172 17.43 -18.16 -1.73
N GLN A 173 18.44 -17.32 -1.53
CA GLN A 173 19.59 -17.62 -0.67
C GLN A 173 19.19 -17.87 0.79
N THR A 174 18.19 -17.16 1.29
CA THR A 174 17.70 -17.32 2.67
C THR A 174 16.98 -18.65 2.82
N VAL A 175 16.11 -19.00 1.87
CA VAL A 175 15.36 -20.27 1.87
C VAL A 175 16.33 -21.45 1.78
N SER A 176 17.26 -21.45 0.81
CA SER A 176 18.25 -22.53 0.70
C SER A 176 19.16 -22.64 1.93
N HIS A 177 19.45 -21.53 2.61
CA HIS A 177 20.21 -21.56 3.86
C HIS A 177 19.40 -22.17 5.00
N GLU A 178 18.10 -21.87 5.12
CA GLU A 178 17.23 -22.48 6.12
C GLU A 178 17.08 -23.98 5.90
N GLU A 179 16.91 -24.42 4.64
CA GLU A 179 16.92 -25.84 4.28
C GLU A 179 18.24 -26.53 4.64
N PHE A 180 19.38 -25.88 4.35
CA PHE A 180 20.69 -26.40 4.71
C PHE A 180 20.89 -26.50 6.24
N MET A 181 20.41 -25.52 7.01
CA MET A 181 20.48 -25.58 8.47
C MET A 181 19.63 -26.70 9.05
N GLN A 182 18.41 -26.90 8.52
CA GLN A 182 17.52 -27.98 8.95
C GLN A 182 18.13 -29.37 8.65
N SER A 183 18.73 -29.56 7.47
CA SER A 183 19.41 -30.82 7.13
C SER A 183 20.65 -31.08 8.00
N LYS A 184 21.42 -30.05 8.36
CA LYS A 184 22.59 -30.18 9.24
C LYS A 184 22.22 -30.47 10.70
N GLU A 185 21.09 -29.94 11.18
CA GLU A 185 20.55 -30.27 12.50
C GLU A 185 20.06 -31.72 12.58
N GLN A 186 19.64 -32.31 11.45
CA GLN A 186 19.27 -33.72 11.37
C GLN A 186 20.47 -34.67 11.40
N ASP A 187 21.61 -34.29 10.82
CA ASP A 187 22.82 -35.14 10.73
C ASP A 187 23.63 -35.20 12.04
N ASN A 188 23.47 -34.21 12.93
CA ASN A 188 24.14 -34.15 14.24
C ASN A 188 23.33 -34.77 15.40
N GLY A 189 22.13 -35.31 15.15
CA GLY A 189 21.28 -35.92 16.16
C GLY A 189 21.60 -37.41 16.36
N GLU A 190 22.55 -37.73 17.23
CA GLU A 190 22.80 -39.10 17.70
C GLU A 190 21.57 -39.67 18.46
N ASP A 191 21.10 -40.82 17.98
CA ASP A 191 20.44 -41.93 18.68
C ASP A 191 19.73 -41.63 20.01
N ASP A 192 18.44 -41.28 19.97
CA ASP A 192 17.49 -41.71 21.00
C ASP A 192 16.17 -42.13 20.33
N ASN A 193 16.01 -43.43 20.23
CA ASN A 193 14.89 -44.10 19.59
C ASN A 193 13.61 -43.98 20.45
N ASP A 194 12.47 -43.87 19.77
CA ASP A 194 11.11 -44.21 20.23
C ASP A 194 10.10 -43.11 20.62
N THR A 195 10.37 -41.82 20.36
CA THR A 195 9.28 -40.78 20.38
C THR A 195 9.33 -39.77 19.22
N LYS A 196 10.38 -39.79 18.40
CA LYS A 196 10.62 -38.81 17.34
C LYS A 196 10.22 -39.28 15.93
N ALA A 197 9.71 -40.50 15.80
CA ALA A 197 9.27 -41.06 14.52
C ALA A 197 7.93 -40.45 14.05
N THR A 198 7.08 -39.99 14.97
CA THR A 198 5.81 -39.30 14.65
C THR A 198 6.01 -37.85 14.20
N THR A 199 7.16 -37.23 14.48
CA THR A 199 7.49 -35.87 14.00
C THR A 199 8.08 -35.86 12.58
N ARG A 200 8.14 -37.01 11.89
CA ARG A 200 8.84 -37.17 10.62
C ARG A 200 7.94 -37.08 9.38
N THR A 201 6.60 -36.95 9.54
CA THR A 201 5.65 -36.80 8.43
C THR A 201 5.22 -35.37 8.14
N THR A 202 5.59 -34.39 8.96
CA THR A 202 5.21 -32.99 8.74
C THR A 202 6.43 -32.11 8.98
N ALA A 203 7.15 -31.75 7.91
CA ALA A 203 8.01 -30.58 7.93
C ALA A 203 7.12 -29.34 8.05
N SER A 204 6.53 -29.13 9.23
CA SER A 204 5.67 -28.01 9.53
C SER A 204 6.48 -26.73 9.31
N PHE A 205 6.03 -25.90 8.38
CA PHE A 205 6.69 -24.64 8.05
C PHE A 205 6.69 -23.71 9.27
N ASP A 206 7.89 -23.36 9.79
CA ASP A 206 8.01 -22.43 10.92
C ASP A 206 7.97 -20.98 10.44
N ASP A 207 6.78 -20.37 10.50
CA ASP A 207 6.56 -18.97 10.14
C ASP A 207 6.78 -18.01 11.33
N SER A 208 7.34 -18.45 12.47
CA SER A 208 7.45 -17.65 13.70
C SER A 208 8.13 -16.30 13.50
N LYS A 209 9.19 -16.24 12.69
CA LYS A 209 9.90 -14.99 12.36
C LYS A 209 9.00 -14.02 11.59
N VAL A 210 8.22 -14.54 10.63
CA VAL A 210 7.28 -13.76 9.82
C VAL A 210 6.17 -13.22 10.71
N TYR A 211 5.62 -14.06 11.58
CA TYR A 211 4.62 -13.67 12.56
C TYR A 211 5.10 -12.56 13.50
N GLN A 212 6.31 -12.68 14.06
CA GLN A 212 6.89 -11.65 14.92
C GLN A 212 7.05 -10.30 14.20
N GLN A 213 7.48 -10.32 12.94
CA GLN A 213 7.60 -9.11 12.13
C GLN A 213 6.23 -8.49 11.85
N MET A 214 5.21 -9.30 11.47
CA MET A 214 3.84 -8.82 11.26
C MET A 214 3.24 -8.19 12.53
N LEU A 215 3.47 -8.80 13.70
CA LEU A 215 3.03 -8.23 14.98
C LEU A 215 3.68 -6.88 15.27
N LYS A 216 4.99 -6.78 15.06
CA LYS A 216 5.73 -5.54 15.25
C LYS A 216 5.18 -4.44 14.33
N ASP A 217 4.93 -4.76 13.07
CA ASP A 217 4.39 -3.82 12.11
C ASP A 217 2.95 -3.41 12.47
N PHE A 218 2.12 -4.34 12.93
CA PHE A 218 0.76 -4.06 13.43
C PHE A 218 0.77 -3.12 14.63
N LEU A 219 1.60 -3.38 15.65
CA LEU A 219 1.73 -2.54 16.84
C LEU A 219 2.28 -1.14 16.50
N SER A 220 3.25 -1.07 15.59
CA SER A 220 3.79 0.21 15.12
C SER A 220 2.76 1.03 14.34
N SER A 221 1.85 0.35 13.64
CA SER A 221 0.74 1.00 12.92
C SER A 221 -0.33 1.51 13.86
N SER A 222 -0.68 0.73 14.89
CA SER A 222 -1.73 1.06 15.86
C SER A 222 -1.32 2.17 16.85
N SER A 223 -0.04 2.20 17.27
CA SER A 223 0.48 3.22 18.20
C SER A 223 0.57 4.63 17.61
N ASN A 224 0.56 4.77 16.28
CA ASN A 224 0.64 6.06 15.59
C ASN A 224 -0.74 6.75 15.39
N ASP A 225 -1.85 6.17 15.87
CA ASP A 225 -3.21 6.71 15.69
C ASP A 225 -3.56 7.86 16.67
N SER A 226 -2.68 8.18 17.63
CA SER A 226 -2.93 9.26 18.61
C SER A 226 -2.60 10.67 18.12
N GLY A 227 -2.37 10.89 16.83
CA GLY A 227 -2.08 12.23 16.31
C GLY A 227 -1.88 12.29 14.81
N ALA A 228 -2.94 12.63 14.09
CA ALA A 228 -2.92 13.24 12.76
C ALA A 228 -1.80 12.76 11.80
N ASN A 229 -1.79 11.48 11.42
CA ASN A 229 -1.45 11.00 10.06
C ASN A 229 -1.57 9.46 10.00
N ALA A 230 -2.79 8.93 9.82
CA ALA A 230 -3.08 7.50 9.69
C ALA A 230 -2.60 6.89 8.34
N THR A 231 -1.35 7.13 7.95
CA THR A 231 -0.75 6.57 6.72
C THR A 231 0.64 5.94 6.94
N SER A 232 1.11 5.81 8.18
CA SER A 232 2.56 5.76 8.44
C SER A 232 3.28 4.40 8.45
N ALA A 233 2.68 3.27 8.05
CA ALA A 233 3.45 2.01 7.96
C ALA A 233 3.98 1.71 6.55
N THR A 234 3.31 2.18 5.50
CA THR A 234 3.77 2.02 4.10
C THR A 234 3.80 3.32 3.30
N THR A 235 3.20 4.42 3.80
CA THR A 235 3.22 5.72 3.09
C THR A 235 4.46 6.55 3.41
N THR A 236 5.24 6.22 4.44
CA THR A 236 6.55 6.85 4.70
C THR A 236 7.52 6.70 3.53
N HIS A 237 7.40 5.63 2.73
CA HIS A 237 8.24 5.43 1.55
C HIS A 237 7.77 6.19 0.30
N LYS A 238 6.49 6.63 0.23
CA LYS A 238 5.97 7.41 -0.90
C LYS A 238 5.83 8.90 -0.62
N GLN A 239 5.92 9.35 0.63
CA GLN A 239 5.99 10.78 0.97
C GLN A 239 7.36 11.41 0.64
N GLY A 240 8.36 10.59 0.29
CA GLY A 240 9.60 11.03 -0.34
C GLY A 240 9.47 11.47 -1.80
N LEU A 241 8.25 11.52 -2.36
CA LEU A 241 7.97 11.95 -3.73
C LEU A 241 8.00 13.48 -3.90
N THR A 242 8.90 14.18 -3.20
CA THR A 242 9.47 15.40 -3.77
C THR A 242 10.79 14.99 -4.35
N VAL A 243 10.81 14.72 -5.66
CA VAL A 243 12.04 14.87 -6.43
C VAL A 243 12.58 16.22 -6.00
N ARG A 244 13.68 16.23 -5.23
CA ARG A 244 14.49 17.43 -5.06
C ARG A 244 15.09 17.67 -6.43
N THR A 245 14.27 18.16 -7.37
CA THR A 245 14.74 19.03 -8.43
C THR A 245 15.61 20.01 -7.69
N VAL A 246 16.88 20.10 -8.08
CA VAL A 246 17.81 21.09 -7.54
C VAL A 246 17.16 22.44 -7.85
N ASN A 247 16.32 22.90 -6.93
CA ASN A 247 15.48 24.05 -7.12
C ASN A 247 16.46 25.19 -7.21
N LYS A 248 16.61 25.75 -8.41
CA LYS A 248 17.35 26.98 -8.64
C LYS A 248 16.81 27.99 -7.63
N VAL A 249 17.58 28.21 -6.57
CA VAL A 249 17.12 28.99 -5.42
C VAL A 249 16.86 30.39 -5.94
N ASP A 250 15.59 30.77 -5.98
CA ASP A 250 15.17 32.13 -6.35
C ASP A 250 15.65 33.09 -5.25
N ARG A 251 16.83 33.68 -5.48
CA ARG A 251 17.53 34.57 -4.55
C ARG A 251 16.73 35.85 -4.24
N ARG A 252 15.71 36.20 -5.04
CA ARG A 252 14.82 37.35 -4.79
C ARG A 252 13.66 37.00 -3.84
N ALA A 253 13.38 35.72 -3.64
CA ALA A 253 12.23 35.24 -2.86
C ALA A 253 12.62 34.62 -1.49
N SER A 254 13.89 34.72 -1.06
CA SER A 254 14.42 33.97 0.10
C SER A 254 14.21 34.60 1.48
N LYS A 255 13.36 35.63 1.61
CA LYS A 255 13.10 36.29 2.91
C LYS A 255 11.66 36.80 3.04
N GLY A 256 10.68 35.90 2.92
CA GLY A 256 9.26 36.21 3.14
C GLY A 256 8.60 37.16 2.13
N ARG A 257 9.34 37.69 1.14
CA ARG A 257 8.82 38.64 0.12
C ARG A 257 7.87 38.00 -0.91
N LYS A 258 7.75 36.67 -0.91
CA LYS A 258 6.83 35.90 -1.76
C LYS A 258 5.94 35.06 -0.86
N LEU A 259 4.62 35.21 -1.00
CA LEU A 259 3.64 34.38 -0.31
C LEU A 259 3.78 32.92 -0.75
N ARG A 260 3.87 32.02 0.22
CA ARG A 260 3.94 30.57 -0.01
C ARG A 260 2.75 29.93 0.69
N TYR A 261 1.92 29.24 -0.08
CA TYR A 261 0.76 28.52 0.43
C TYR A 261 1.18 27.16 0.97
N ASN A 262 1.90 27.18 2.10
CA ASN A 262 2.31 25.98 2.83
C ASN A 262 1.61 25.96 4.19
N VAL A 263 1.11 24.79 4.60
CA VAL A 263 0.52 24.60 5.92
C VAL A 263 1.63 24.65 6.99
N ILE A 264 1.47 25.48 8.02
CA ILE A 264 2.40 25.58 9.15
C ILE A 264 1.80 24.79 10.32
N PRO A 265 2.36 23.61 10.69
CA PRO A 265 1.72 22.71 11.67
C PRO A 265 1.41 23.36 13.03
N LYS A 266 2.29 24.25 13.52
CA LYS A 266 2.10 24.96 14.80
C LYS A 266 0.96 25.99 14.78
N LEU A 267 0.50 26.40 13.60
CA LEU A 267 -0.59 27.36 13.44
C LEU A 267 -1.92 26.69 13.10
N VAL A 268 -1.90 25.38 12.82
CA VAL A 268 -3.14 24.60 12.64
C VAL A 268 -3.89 24.61 13.97
N ASN A 269 -5.17 24.95 13.93
CA ASN A 269 -6.04 25.07 15.12
C ASN A 269 -5.58 26.10 16.16
N PHE A 270 -4.76 27.09 15.78
CA PHE A 270 -4.32 28.15 16.71
C PHE A 270 -5.50 29.01 17.23
N THR A 271 -6.54 29.18 16.42
CA THR A 271 -7.78 29.87 16.78
C THR A 271 -8.98 29.12 16.22
N PHE A 272 -10.14 29.27 16.87
CA PHE A 272 -11.41 28.77 16.39
C PHE A 272 -12.19 29.88 15.66
N PRO A 273 -13.04 29.54 14.69
CA PRO A 273 -13.89 30.53 14.03
C PRO A 273 -14.89 31.08 15.05
N LEU A 274 -14.78 32.38 15.32
CA LEU A 274 -15.77 33.12 16.06
C LEU A 274 -16.79 33.70 15.08
N SER A 275 -18.07 33.46 15.33
CA SER A 275 -19.13 34.20 14.65
C SER A 275 -18.97 35.68 14.95
N ARG A 276 -19.09 36.54 13.93
CA ARG A 276 -19.08 37.99 14.16
C ARG A 276 -20.19 38.35 15.14
N PRO A 277 -19.95 39.25 16.12
CA PRO A 277 -21.01 39.79 16.94
C PRO A 277 -22.02 40.45 16.01
N ASN A 278 -23.27 40.00 16.04
CA ASN A 278 -24.36 40.68 15.34
C ASN A 278 -24.68 41.93 16.16
N ASP A 279 -24.03 43.05 15.84
CA ASP A 279 -24.13 44.34 16.54
C ASP A 279 -25.44 45.09 16.23
N GLY A 280 -26.47 44.38 15.77
CA GLY A 280 -27.81 44.92 15.59
C GLY A 280 -27.94 45.91 14.45
N SER A 281 -26.96 45.99 13.55
CA SER A 281 -27.08 46.73 12.30
C SER A 281 -28.24 46.17 11.48
N MET A 282 -29.31 46.95 11.35
CA MET A 282 -30.51 46.61 10.58
C MET A 282 -30.28 46.62 9.06
N LEU A 283 -29.09 47.06 8.60
CA LEU A 283 -28.69 47.00 7.20
C LEU A 283 -28.02 45.67 6.87
N GLU A 284 -28.48 45.05 5.79
CA GLU A 284 -27.82 43.93 5.13
C GLU A 284 -26.45 44.39 4.58
N GLU A 285 -25.36 43.75 5.03
CA GLU A 285 -23.97 44.08 4.66
C GLU A 285 -23.81 44.18 3.13
N ASP A 286 -24.47 43.28 2.39
CA ASP A 286 -24.42 43.24 0.92
C ASP A 286 -25.07 44.46 0.26
N ALA A 287 -26.19 44.96 0.81
CA ALA A 287 -26.84 46.17 0.32
C ALA A 287 -25.96 47.40 0.59
N TRP A 288 -25.31 47.43 1.75
CA TRP A 288 -24.35 48.46 2.11
C TRP A 288 -23.10 48.45 1.19
N PHE A 289 -22.48 47.29 0.96
CA PHE A 289 -21.33 47.17 0.06
C PHE A 289 -21.65 47.54 -1.39
N LYS A 290 -22.86 47.22 -1.87
CA LYS A 290 -23.33 47.63 -3.21
C LYS A 290 -23.54 49.15 -3.31
N SER A 291 -24.00 49.79 -2.23
CA SER A 291 -24.16 51.24 -2.16
C SER A 291 -22.82 51.99 -2.13
N LEU A 292 -21.79 51.41 -1.50
CA LEU A 292 -20.49 52.05 -1.21
C LEU A 292 -19.73 52.57 -2.45
N PHE A 293 -19.87 51.90 -3.59
CA PHE A 293 -19.18 52.26 -4.84
C PHE A 293 -20.13 52.70 -5.97
N GLY A 294 -21.32 53.18 -5.61
CA GLY A 294 -22.24 53.82 -6.57
C GLY A 294 -23.25 52.90 -7.23
N GLY A 295 -23.57 51.75 -6.61
CA GLY A 295 -24.61 50.83 -7.08
C GLY A 295 -26.05 51.30 -6.81
N ALA A 296 -26.35 52.58 -7.00
CA ALA A 296 -27.69 53.15 -6.92
C ALA A 296 -27.97 54.17 -8.04
N ALA A 297 -27.47 53.90 -9.26
CA ALA A 297 -27.72 54.73 -10.44
C ALA A 297 -28.06 53.92 -11.71
N ALA A 298 -28.71 52.76 -11.57
CA ALA A 298 -29.17 51.95 -12.71
C ALA A 298 -30.61 51.44 -12.53
N GLY A 299 -31.50 52.32 -12.04
CA GLY A 299 -32.89 51.97 -11.78
C GLY A 299 -33.83 53.17 -11.74
N SER A 300 -33.73 54.07 -12.73
CA SER A 300 -34.83 54.98 -13.08
C SER A 300 -34.58 55.58 -14.48
N SER A 301 -35.09 54.90 -15.51
CA SER A 301 -35.48 55.50 -16.79
C SER A 301 -36.60 54.68 -17.38
#